data_AF-A0A6N7AFG8-F1
#
_entry.id   AF-A0A6N7AFG8-F1
#
_cell.length_a   1.000
_cell.length_b   1.000
_cell.length_c   1.000
_cell.angle_alpha   90.00
_cell.angle_beta   90.00
_cell.angle_gamma   90.00
#
_symmetry.space_group_name_H-M   'P 1'
#
loop_
_entity.id
_entity.type
_entity.pdbx_description
1 polymer ?
#
loop_
_entity_poly.entity_id
_entity_poly.type
_entity_poly.pdbx_seq_one_letter_code
_entity_poly.pdbx_strand_id
1 'polypeptide(L)'
;MFLRRLHPKQRTRAQSMVEFALVLPILLLVIYGMLEVGRLIFIYSIVATASREAARYGSATGLNVPGGIPRYRDCAGIRAAAQNADFLDAIDDANITIQYDHGPGTAVFSSCPPASVVNGDRITVRVTAEFVPLAAIVPLDPMTVRSFNARTILVNITVAGSALPPPTVAPPPPTNTFTPTTEYTPTNTIEPTATLTPTETFTPTATNDYTPTPTFSPTLTFTPTLTFTPTDTATPTGISTDTPVPTATATAVNCYMVMHGAITTQDNTMLMPIQNNTGAALTVTQIFVQWNHDRGNQPPGDWDVRLRSITLAGDVIWTGDAPGPTLTLAFVPGAGITLPTGLNNIIFTFHQSYDNLDGTERVTMQFANNGCANYTLDSWVVTPVP
;
A
#
# COMPACT_ATOMS: atom_id res chain seq x y z
N MET A 1 -22.60 16.76 -92.53
CA MET A 1 -21.48 15.98 -91.96
C MET A 1 -20.95 16.74 -90.75
N PHE A 2 -21.50 16.48 -89.55
CA PHE A 2 -21.07 17.12 -88.30
C PHE A 2 -20.27 16.10 -87.48
N LEU A 3 -18.94 16.25 -87.46
CA LEU A 3 -18.05 15.43 -86.65
C LEU A 3 -18.11 15.91 -85.19
N ARG A 4 -18.86 15.16 -84.36
CA ARG A 4 -18.94 15.37 -82.92
C ARG A 4 -17.64 14.87 -82.28
N ARG A 5 -16.75 15.78 -81.89
CA ARG A 5 -15.54 15.46 -81.11
C ARG A 5 -15.95 14.94 -79.73
N LEU A 6 -15.70 13.66 -79.48
CA LEU A 6 -15.76 13.08 -78.13
C LEU A 6 -14.48 13.48 -77.38
N HIS A 7 -14.61 14.41 -76.43
CA HIS A 7 -13.52 14.71 -75.50
C HIS A 7 -13.33 13.52 -74.55
N PRO A 8 -12.13 12.91 -74.46
CA PRO A 8 -11.88 11.84 -73.51
C PRO A 8 -11.96 12.44 -72.10
N LYS A 9 -12.92 11.96 -71.30
CA LYS A 9 -13.06 12.30 -69.89
C LYS A 9 -11.84 11.75 -69.15
N GLN A 10 -10.84 12.61 -68.92
CA GLN A 10 -9.63 12.24 -68.20
C GLN A 10 -10.02 11.70 -66.81
N ARG A 11 -9.65 10.44 -66.56
CA ARG A 11 -9.94 9.76 -65.30
C ARG A 11 -9.02 10.34 -64.22
N THR A 12 -9.64 10.88 -63.17
CA THR A 12 -9.08 11.57 -62.00
C THR A 12 -8.30 10.66 -61.03
N ARG A 13 -7.52 9.69 -61.51
CA ARG A 13 -6.72 8.79 -60.64
C ARG A 13 -5.59 9.50 -59.88
N ALA A 14 -5.17 10.68 -60.34
CA ALA A 14 -4.12 11.46 -59.69
C ALA A 14 -4.67 12.38 -58.56
N GLN A 15 -5.96 12.72 -58.57
CA GLN A 15 -6.52 13.69 -57.61
C GLN A 15 -6.50 13.13 -56.18
N SER A 16 -6.88 11.87 -56.00
CA SER A 16 -6.88 11.21 -54.69
C SER A 16 -5.47 10.98 -54.12
N MET A 17 -4.44 10.82 -54.96
CA MET A 17 -3.04 10.80 -54.49
C MET A 17 -2.60 12.16 -53.94
N VAL A 18 -3.01 13.26 -54.58
CA VAL A 18 -2.67 14.62 -54.15
C VAL A 18 -3.40 14.98 -52.85
N GLU A 19 -4.68 14.63 -52.73
CA GLU A 19 -5.45 14.84 -51.50
C GLU A 19 -4.84 14.05 -50.32
N PHE A 20 -4.43 12.79 -50.53
CA PHE A 20 -3.75 12.01 -49.49
C PHE A 20 -2.38 12.60 -49.12
N ALA A 21 -1.60 13.05 -50.10
CA ALA A 21 -0.27 13.64 -49.86
C ALA A 21 -0.34 14.95 -49.05
N LEU A 22 -1.45 15.70 -49.13
CA LEU A 22 -1.66 16.92 -48.34
C LEU A 22 -2.17 16.65 -46.93
N VAL A 23 -2.94 15.57 -46.72
CA VAL A 23 -3.47 15.20 -45.39
C VAL A 23 -2.41 14.45 -44.57
N LEU A 24 -1.54 13.66 -45.20
CA LEU A 24 -0.54 12.84 -44.53
C LEU A 24 0.36 13.63 -43.55
N PRO A 25 0.93 14.80 -43.88
CA PRO A 25 1.76 15.57 -42.95
C PRO A 25 0.99 16.06 -41.72
N ILE A 26 -0.28 16.47 -41.90
CA ILE A 26 -1.14 16.92 -40.80
C ILE A 26 -1.49 15.74 -39.90
N LEU A 27 -1.85 14.59 -40.49
CA LEU A 27 -2.14 13.37 -39.76
C LEU A 27 -0.93 12.90 -38.93
N LEU A 28 0.26 12.91 -39.54
CA LEU A 28 1.50 12.55 -38.84
C LEU A 28 1.81 13.51 -37.68
N LEU A 29 1.60 14.82 -37.86
CA LEU A 29 1.78 15.81 -36.79
C LEU A 29 0.82 15.55 -35.63
N VAL A 30 -0.46 15.24 -35.91
CA VAL A 30 -1.45 14.93 -34.87
C VAL A 30 -1.09 13.66 -34.11
N ILE A 31 -0.75 12.58 -34.82
CA ILE A 31 -0.34 11.32 -34.18
C ILE A 31 0.92 11.54 -33.34
N TYR A 32 1.90 12.25 -33.88
CA TYR A 32 3.13 12.57 -33.15
C TYR A 32 2.85 13.39 -31.88
N GLY A 33 1.99 14.41 -31.97
CA GLY A 33 1.57 15.19 -30.81
C GLY A 33 0.89 14.34 -29.73
N MET A 34 0.01 13.41 -30.14
CA MET A 34 -0.62 12.46 -29.21
C MET A 34 0.40 11.53 -28.53
N LEU A 35 1.41 11.08 -29.26
CA LEU A 35 2.47 10.22 -28.72
C LEU A 35 3.36 10.97 -27.71
N GLU A 36 3.75 12.21 -28.00
CA GLU A 36 4.56 13.01 -27.06
C GLU A 36 3.80 13.34 -25.78
N VAL A 37 2.52 13.72 -25.90
CA VAL A 37 1.67 13.97 -24.72
C VAL A 37 1.44 12.68 -23.92
N GLY A 38 1.21 11.55 -24.61
CA GLY A 38 1.09 10.25 -23.96
C GLY A 38 2.35 9.86 -23.20
N ARG A 39 3.53 10.05 -23.80
CA ARG A 39 4.82 9.81 -23.15
C ARG A 39 5.04 10.73 -21.95
N LEU A 40 4.66 11.99 -22.06
CA LEU A 40 4.76 12.95 -20.95
C LEU A 40 3.92 12.53 -19.75
N ILE A 41 2.66 12.13 -19.96
CA ILE A 41 1.78 11.64 -18.90
C ILE A 41 2.35 10.37 -18.26
N PHE A 42 2.94 9.49 -19.07
CA PHE A 42 3.57 8.27 -18.57
C PHE A 42 4.78 8.57 -17.68
N ILE A 43 5.66 9.49 -18.09
CA ILE A 43 6.80 9.96 -17.29
C ILE A 43 6.32 10.56 -15.95
N TYR A 44 5.25 11.36 -15.97
CA TYR A 44 4.66 11.89 -14.74
C TYR A 44 4.21 10.78 -13.78
N SER A 45 3.54 9.76 -14.29
CA SER A 45 3.11 8.60 -13.49
C SER A 45 4.28 7.81 -12.90
N ILE A 46 5.34 7.60 -13.69
CA ILE A 46 6.58 6.94 -13.23
C ILE A 46 7.22 7.73 -12.10
N VAL A 47 7.46 9.03 -12.30
CA VAL A 47 8.13 9.90 -11.30
C VAL A 47 7.33 9.95 -9.99
N ALA A 48 6.00 10.01 -10.07
CA ALA A 48 5.12 9.93 -8.91
C ALA A 48 5.26 8.59 -8.17
N THR A 49 5.21 7.47 -8.90
CA THR A 49 5.31 6.12 -8.34
C THR A 49 6.69 5.86 -7.74
N ALA A 50 7.76 6.24 -8.43
CA ALA A 50 9.15 6.11 -8.00
C ALA A 50 9.40 6.84 -6.67
N SER A 51 8.95 8.10 -6.55
CA SER A 51 9.09 8.86 -5.31
C SER A 51 8.36 8.19 -4.13
N ARG A 52 7.18 7.64 -4.38
CA ARG A 52 6.36 6.95 -3.37
C ARG A 52 7.01 5.65 -2.90
N GLU A 53 7.54 4.83 -3.80
CA GLU A 53 8.14 3.56 -3.41
C GLU A 53 9.51 3.72 -2.74
N ALA A 54 10.32 4.67 -3.19
CA ALA A 54 11.54 5.04 -2.48
C ALA A 54 11.25 5.50 -1.04
N ALA A 55 10.29 6.40 -0.84
CA ALA A 55 9.90 6.84 0.50
C ALA A 55 9.34 5.68 1.34
N ARG A 56 8.54 4.78 0.75
CA ARG A 56 8.00 3.60 1.43
C ARG A 56 9.12 2.66 1.88
N TYR A 57 10.07 2.36 1.00
CA TYR A 57 11.21 1.50 1.32
C TYR A 57 12.00 2.07 2.49
N GLY A 58 12.36 3.36 2.44
CA GLY A 58 13.18 4.01 3.47
C GLY A 58 12.45 4.19 4.81
N SER A 59 11.12 4.31 4.81
CA SER A 59 10.33 4.41 6.05
C SER A 59 10.05 3.06 6.74
N ALA A 60 10.30 1.95 6.04
CA ALA A 60 10.00 0.63 6.56
C ALA A 60 10.91 0.27 7.75
N THR A 61 10.33 -0.34 8.79
CA THR A 61 11.06 -0.83 9.95
C THR A 61 11.93 -2.04 9.59
N GLY A 62 13.07 -2.16 10.27
CA GLY A 62 13.96 -3.31 10.14
C GLY A 62 15.17 -3.08 9.24
N LEU A 63 15.89 -4.16 8.98
CA LEU A 63 17.12 -4.17 8.21
C LEU A 63 16.83 -4.50 6.74
N ASN A 64 17.72 -4.08 5.84
CA ASN A 64 17.62 -4.43 4.42
C ASN A 64 17.86 -5.92 4.18
N VAL A 65 18.79 -6.51 4.93
CA VAL A 65 19.08 -7.95 5.01
C VAL A 65 19.29 -8.35 6.48
N PRO A 66 19.18 -9.64 6.85
CA PRO A 66 19.47 -10.08 8.22
C PRO A 66 20.88 -9.65 8.65
N GLY A 67 20.99 -8.88 9.74
CA GLY A 67 22.27 -8.30 10.22
C GLY A 67 22.81 -7.13 9.39
N GLY A 68 22.05 -6.62 8.42
CA GLY A 68 22.43 -5.50 7.55
C GLY A 68 22.22 -4.12 8.19
N ILE A 69 22.06 -3.12 7.33
CA ILE A 69 21.79 -1.74 7.74
C ILE A 69 20.27 -1.49 7.82
N PRO A 70 19.81 -0.58 8.71
CA PRO A 70 18.42 -0.16 8.73
C PRO A 70 18.00 0.42 7.37
N ARG A 71 16.78 0.12 6.92
CA ARG A 71 16.29 0.54 5.60
C ARG A 71 16.32 2.05 5.38
N TYR A 72 16.12 2.83 6.45
CA TYR A 72 16.24 4.29 6.38
C TYR A 72 17.67 4.79 6.12
N ARG A 73 18.72 3.97 6.31
CA ARG A 73 20.12 4.31 5.96
C ARG A 73 20.56 3.67 4.64
N ASP A 74 19.77 2.77 4.08
CA ASP A 74 20.10 2.06 2.85
C ASP A 74 19.80 2.92 1.62
N CYS A 75 20.69 3.86 1.32
CA CYS A 75 20.53 4.76 0.18
C CYS A 75 20.46 4.02 -1.15
N ALA A 76 21.21 2.93 -1.31
CA ALA A 76 21.18 2.11 -2.51
C ALA A 76 19.83 1.39 -2.64
N GLY A 77 19.31 0.82 -1.55
CA GLY A 77 17.98 0.21 -1.52
C GLY A 77 16.85 1.21 -1.81
N ILE A 78 16.93 2.42 -1.28
CA ILE A 78 15.96 3.50 -1.54
C ILE A 78 16.00 3.94 -3.01
N ARG A 79 17.21 4.11 -3.58
CA ARG A 79 17.41 4.43 -5.01
C ARG A 79 16.90 3.31 -5.91
N ALA A 80 17.25 2.07 -5.62
CA ALA A 80 16.77 0.89 -6.34
C ALA A 80 15.24 0.77 -6.30
N ALA A 81 14.60 1.09 -5.17
CA ALA A 81 13.15 1.09 -5.07
C ALA A 81 12.48 2.13 -6.00
N ALA A 82 13.11 3.30 -6.21
CA ALA A 82 12.67 4.25 -7.23
C ALA A 82 12.94 3.74 -8.66
N GLN A 83 14.13 3.22 -8.94
CA GLN A 83 14.51 2.71 -10.26
C GLN A 83 13.68 1.50 -10.69
N ASN A 84 13.29 0.62 -9.77
CA ASN A 84 12.40 -0.51 -10.08
C ASN A 84 11.01 -0.08 -10.56
N ALA A 85 10.59 1.15 -10.25
CA ALA A 85 9.35 1.73 -10.77
C ALA A 85 9.55 2.43 -12.12
N ASP A 86 10.79 2.59 -12.59
CA ASP A 86 11.15 3.27 -13.83
C ASP A 86 11.33 2.29 -14.98
N PHE A 87 10.23 1.94 -15.63
CA PHE A 87 10.25 1.04 -16.77
C PHE A 87 10.85 1.67 -18.05
N LEU A 88 10.88 3.00 -18.15
CA LEU A 88 11.35 3.69 -19.36
C LEU A 88 12.79 4.17 -19.28
N ASP A 89 13.48 3.92 -18.16
CA ASP A 89 14.81 4.48 -17.89
C ASP A 89 14.81 6.01 -18.04
N ALA A 90 13.74 6.64 -17.55
CA ALA A 90 13.52 8.09 -17.63
C ALA A 90 14.12 8.84 -16.43
N ILE A 91 14.56 8.14 -15.39
CA ILE A 91 15.07 8.67 -14.12
C ILE A 91 16.52 8.21 -13.92
N ASP A 92 17.46 9.13 -14.07
CA ASP A 92 18.82 8.90 -13.63
C ASP A 92 18.90 8.80 -12.10
N ASP A 93 19.80 7.95 -11.61
CA ASP A 93 20.08 7.82 -10.17
C ASP A 93 20.49 9.15 -9.52
N ALA A 94 21.19 10.01 -10.28
CA ALA A 94 21.58 11.35 -9.85
C ALA A 94 20.38 12.28 -9.56
N ASN A 95 19.23 12.01 -10.19
CA ASN A 95 18.02 12.80 -10.06
C ASN A 95 17.11 12.35 -8.91
N ILE A 96 17.55 11.36 -8.12
CA ILE A 96 16.89 10.90 -6.90
C ILE A 96 17.55 11.57 -5.69
N THR A 97 16.87 12.58 -5.14
CA THR A 97 17.31 13.26 -3.91
C THR A 97 16.60 12.65 -2.70
N ILE A 98 17.37 12.17 -1.72
CA ILE A 98 16.85 11.60 -0.46
C ILE A 98 17.29 12.49 0.71
N GLN A 99 16.31 13.00 1.46
CA GLN A 99 16.48 13.94 2.56
C GLN A 99 15.70 13.50 3.79
N TYR A 100 16.07 14.05 4.95
CA TYR A 100 15.42 13.79 6.23
C TYR A 100 15.11 15.10 6.94
N ASP A 101 13.90 15.19 7.49
CA ASP A 101 13.41 16.33 8.25
C ASP A 101 12.71 15.86 9.55
N HIS A 102 12.50 16.78 10.49
CA HIS A 102 11.87 16.48 11.79
C HIS A 102 10.34 16.57 11.76
N GLY A 103 9.73 16.77 10.58
CA GLY A 103 8.30 17.01 10.45
C GLY A 103 7.94 18.03 9.36
N PRO A 104 6.64 18.15 9.02
CA PRO A 104 6.15 19.10 8.02
C PRO A 104 6.60 20.53 8.32
N GLY A 105 7.21 21.19 7.33
CA GLY A 105 7.67 22.58 7.45
C GLY A 105 8.99 22.77 8.22
N THR A 106 9.62 21.69 8.70
CA THR A 106 10.95 21.77 9.32
C THR A 106 12.06 21.76 8.27
N ALA A 107 13.22 22.30 8.63
CA ALA A 107 14.39 22.26 7.75
C ALA A 107 14.91 20.83 7.60
N VAL A 108 15.46 20.54 6.42
CA VAL A 108 16.19 19.28 6.17
C VAL A 108 17.43 19.26 7.07
N PHE A 109 17.55 18.25 7.92
CA PHE A 109 18.69 18.10 8.83
C PHE A 109 19.77 17.18 8.25
N SER A 110 19.42 16.26 7.35
CA SER A 110 20.38 15.33 6.73
C SER A 110 19.95 14.91 5.33
N SER A 111 20.93 14.51 4.51
CA SER A 111 20.72 13.68 3.32
C SER A 111 21.09 12.23 3.60
N CYS A 112 20.76 11.32 2.69
CA CYS A 112 21.12 9.91 2.85
C CYS A 112 22.63 9.68 2.68
N PRO A 113 23.30 8.91 3.56
CA PRO A 113 22.76 8.25 4.76
C PRO A 113 22.72 9.21 5.97
N PRO A 114 21.66 9.17 6.81
CA PRO A 114 21.60 10.01 8.00
C PRO A 114 22.52 9.48 9.11
N ALA A 115 23.06 10.42 9.90
CA ALA A 115 23.88 10.11 11.08
C ALA A 115 23.05 9.48 12.21
N SER A 116 21.89 10.08 12.51
CA SER A 116 20.89 9.58 13.46
C SER A 116 19.51 10.04 13.03
N VAL A 117 18.51 9.19 13.23
CA VAL A 117 17.08 9.52 13.11
C VAL A 117 16.40 9.12 14.40
N VAL A 118 15.39 9.89 14.79
CA VAL A 118 14.50 9.60 15.93
C VAL A 118 13.12 9.21 15.43
N ASN A 119 12.34 8.53 16.28
CA ASN A 119 10.94 8.27 15.98
C ASN A 119 10.21 9.60 15.72
N GLY A 120 9.50 9.67 14.60
CA GLY A 120 8.79 10.88 14.17
C GLY A 120 9.51 11.67 13.07
N ASP A 121 10.82 11.47 12.88
CA ASP A 121 11.52 12.01 11.72
C ASP A 121 10.93 11.45 10.42
N ARG A 122 11.03 12.21 9.34
CA ARG A 122 10.48 11.82 8.05
C ARG A 122 11.60 11.70 7.02
N ILE A 123 11.50 10.65 6.19
CA ILE A 123 12.23 10.58 4.94
C ILE A 123 11.43 11.33 3.88
N THR A 124 12.09 12.25 3.18
CA THR A 124 11.55 13.01 2.06
C THR A 124 12.34 12.66 0.80
N VAL A 125 11.68 12.07 -0.19
CA VAL A 125 12.27 11.68 -1.46
C VAL A 125 11.73 12.57 -2.58
N ARG A 126 12.64 13.21 -3.30
CA ARG A 126 12.34 13.95 -4.53
C ARG A 126 12.93 13.19 -5.70
N VAL A 127 12.10 12.89 -6.68
CA VAL A 127 12.50 12.29 -7.96
C VAL A 127 12.27 13.30 -9.07
N THR A 128 13.24 13.44 -9.96
CA THR A 128 13.17 14.32 -11.13
C THR A 128 13.42 13.52 -12.41
N ALA A 129 12.68 13.80 -13.47
CA ALA A 129 12.93 13.30 -14.81
C ALA A 129 12.90 14.46 -15.80
N GLU A 130 13.71 14.37 -16.85
CA GLU A 130 13.72 15.36 -17.93
C GLU A 130 12.93 14.84 -19.13
N PHE A 131 11.90 15.58 -19.53
CA PHE A 131 11.20 15.33 -20.78
C PHE A 131 11.86 16.14 -21.88
N VAL A 132 12.54 15.45 -22.81
CA VAL A 132 13.08 16.03 -24.04
C VAL A 132 12.26 15.49 -25.22
N PRO A 133 11.52 16.33 -25.97
CA PRO A 133 10.76 15.88 -27.14
C PRO A 133 11.67 15.18 -28.16
N LEU A 134 11.18 14.11 -28.78
CA LEU A 134 11.97 13.33 -29.74
C LEU A 134 12.25 14.09 -31.04
N ALA A 135 11.39 15.04 -31.40
CA ALA A 135 11.50 15.89 -32.57
C ALA A 135 11.01 17.30 -32.24
N ALA A 136 11.78 18.32 -32.62
CA ALA A 136 11.45 19.73 -32.44
C ALA A 136 10.35 20.23 -33.43
N ILE A 137 9.48 19.35 -33.92
CA ILE A 137 8.42 19.67 -34.89
C ILE A 137 7.22 20.31 -34.18
N VAL A 138 6.95 19.88 -32.95
CA VAL A 138 5.93 20.47 -32.08
C VAL A 138 6.65 21.39 -31.08
N PRO A 139 6.15 22.61 -30.82
CA PRO A 139 6.77 23.56 -29.89
C PRO A 139 6.54 23.15 -28.42
N LEU A 140 7.05 21.98 -28.05
CA LEU A 140 7.18 21.56 -26.67
C LEU A 140 8.62 21.85 -26.27
N ASP A 141 8.81 22.78 -25.35
CA ASP A 141 10.14 22.99 -24.76
C ASP A 141 10.46 21.84 -23.80
N PRO A 142 11.74 21.47 -23.64
CA PRO A 142 12.15 20.52 -22.63
C PRO A 142 11.62 20.94 -21.26
N MET A 143 11.00 20.01 -20.53
CA MET A 143 10.43 20.27 -19.22
C MET A 143 10.88 19.26 -18.19
N THR A 144 11.11 19.73 -16.96
CA THR A 144 11.46 18.86 -15.85
C THR A 144 10.21 18.44 -15.09
N VAL A 145 9.98 17.14 -14.98
CA VAL A 145 8.91 16.56 -14.18
C VAL A 145 9.48 16.20 -12.81
N ARG A 146 8.84 16.66 -11.73
CA ARG A 146 9.30 16.41 -10.36
C ARG A 146 8.16 15.91 -9.49
N SER A 147 8.44 14.94 -8.62
CA SER A 147 7.52 14.48 -7.59
C SER A 147 8.22 14.41 -6.24
N PHE A 148 7.45 14.68 -5.19
CA PHE A 148 7.87 14.67 -3.80
C PHE A 148 6.99 13.72 -3.01
N ASN A 149 7.61 12.84 -2.23
CA ASN A 149 6.90 12.00 -1.27
C ASN A 149 7.63 11.99 0.07
N ALA A 150 6.88 12.03 1.16
CA ALA A 150 7.43 12.00 2.50
C ALA A 150 6.72 10.95 3.37
N ARG A 151 7.48 10.25 4.22
CA ARG A 151 6.95 9.26 5.16
C ARG A 151 7.68 9.32 6.50
N THR A 152 6.95 9.14 7.58
CA THR A 152 7.51 9.06 8.94
C THR A 152 8.26 7.74 9.14
N ILE A 153 9.42 7.82 9.76
CA ILE A 153 10.29 6.69 10.09
C ILE A 153 9.96 6.23 11.52
N LEU A 154 9.86 4.91 11.69
CA LEU A 154 9.82 4.27 13.01
C LEU A 154 11.14 3.51 13.19
N VAL A 155 12.00 4.00 14.09
CA VAL A 155 13.34 3.47 14.36
C VAL A 155 13.26 2.28 15.32
N ASN A 156 12.53 2.43 16.42
CA ASN A 156 12.27 1.35 17.36
C ASN A 156 10.86 1.48 17.94
N ILE A 157 10.19 0.34 18.13
CA ILE A 157 8.99 0.25 18.96
C ILE A 157 9.31 -0.77 20.05
N THR A 158 9.23 -0.34 21.31
CA THR A 158 9.31 -1.27 22.43
C THR A 158 8.00 -2.05 22.45
N VAL A 159 8.00 -3.26 21.90
CA VAL A 159 6.88 -4.19 22.06
C VAL A 159 6.96 -4.72 23.48
N ALA A 160 6.14 -4.18 24.37
CA ALA A 160 5.95 -4.74 25.71
C ALA A 160 5.16 -6.05 25.61
N GLY A 161 5.84 -7.11 25.19
CA GLY A 161 5.35 -8.47 25.34
C GLY A 161 5.73 -8.95 26.74
N SER A 162 4.80 -8.89 27.69
CA SER A 162 4.85 -9.88 28.78
C SER A 162 4.68 -11.22 28.10
N ALA A 163 5.77 -11.97 27.95
CA ALA A 163 5.68 -13.38 27.65
C ALA A 163 4.91 -14.01 28.82
N LEU A 164 3.58 -14.14 28.67
CA LEU A 164 2.85 -15.08 29.48
C LEU A 164 3.55 -16.44 29.27
N PRO A 165 3.96 -17.14 30.34
CA PRO A 165 4.54 -18.46 30.18
C PRO A 165 3.55 -19.32 29.38
N PRO A 166 4.03 -20.21 28.49
CA PRO A 166 3.17 -21.13 27.76
C PRO A 166 2.23 -21.82 28.75
N PRO A 167 0.92 -21.99 28.45
CA PRO A 167 0.02 -22.67 29.36
C PRO A 167 0.56 -24.07 29.66
N THR A 168 0.95 -24.30 30.91
CA THR A 168 1.39 -25.60 31.41
C THR A 168 0.17 -26.53 31.40
N VAL A 169 -0.06 -27.23 30.29
CA VAL A 169 -1.06 -28.31 30.25
C VAL A 169 -0.50 -29.47 31.08
N ALA A 170 -1.12 -29.71 32.23
CA ALA A 170 -0.84 -30.87 33.06
C ALA A 170 -1.17 -32.16 32.28
N PRO A 171 -0.29 -33.18 32.29
CA PRO A 171 -0.55 -34.44 31.60
C PRO A 171 -1.70 -35.21 32.29
N PRO A 172 -2.66 -35.78 31.54
CA PRO A 172 -3.68 -36.65 32.12
C PRO A 172 -3.09 -37.98 32.60
N PRO A 173 -3.75 -38.66 33.57
CA PRO A 173 -3.21 -39.84 34.24
C PRO A 173 -3.12 -41.07 33.30
N PRO A 174 -2.20 -42.01 33.58
CA PRO A 174 -1.95 -43.13 32.68
C PRO A 174 -3.13 -44.10 32.70
N THR A 175 -3.71 -44.37 31.53
CA THR A 175 -4.66 -45.47 31.35
C THR A 175 -4.16 -46.42 30.26
N ASN A 176 -3.71 -47.58 30.75
CA ASN A 176 -3.51 -48.90 30.15
C ASN A 176 -3.30 -49.05 28.63
N THR A 177 -2.08 -49.50 28.34
CA THR A 177 -1.58 -50.24 27.17
C THR A 177 -2.54 -51.32 26.63
N PHE A 178 -2.81 -51.28 25.32
CA PHE A 178 -3.03 -52.50 24.52
C PHE A 178 -2.26 -52.41 23.19
N THR A 179 -1.71 -53.57 22.84
CA THR A 179 -0.70 -53.94 21.84
C THR A 179 -1.04 -53.59 20.38
N PRO A 180 -0.05 -53.28 19.52
CA PRO A 180 -0.28 -52.99 18.09
C PRO A 180 -0.42 -54.28 17.25
N THR A 181 -1.39 -54.29 16.33
CA THR A 181 -1.45 -55.29 15.26
C THR A 181 -1.86 -54.64 13.93
N THR A 182 -1.01 -54.86 12.92
CA THR A 182 -1.24 -54.85 11.45
C THR A 182 -1.69 -53.56 10.75
N GLU A 183 -0.68 -52.77 10.39
CA GLU A 183 -0.34 -52.29 9.03
C GLU A 183 -1.33 -52.57 7.88
N TYR A 184 -1.81 -51.49 7.26
CA TYR A 184 -2.06 -51.42 5.81
C TYR A 184 -1.38 -50.16 5.24
N THR A 185 -0.55 -50.43 4.25
CA THR A 185 0.31 -49.54 3.45
C THR A 185 -0.48 -48.64 2.50
N PRO A 186 -0.03 -47.41 2.24
CA PRO A 186 -0.12 -46.84 0.90
C PRO A 186 1.25 -46.74 0.23
N THR A 187 1.40 -47.49 -0.87
CA THR A 187 2.53 -47.43 -1.79
C THR A 187 2.29 -46.35 -2.84
N ASN A 188 3.23 -45.42 -3.01
CA ASN A 188 3.85 -45.18 -4.31
C ASN A 188 5.06 -44.24 -4.17
N THR A 189 6.23 -44.87 -4.15
CA THR A 189 7.54 -44.33 -4.49
C THR A 189 7.74 -44.50 -5.98
N ILE A 190 8.20 -43.48 -6.73
CA ILE A 190 9.38 -43.64 -7.61
C ILE A 190 10.12 -42.28 -7.74
N GLU A 191 11.40 -42.29 -7.39
CA GLU A 191 12.45 -41.29 -7.65
C GLU A 191 13.02 -41.42 -9.09
N PRO A 192 13.84 -40.47 -9.58
CA PRO A 192 14.29 -40.37 -10.97
C PRO A 192 15.44 -41.34 -11.26
N THR A 193 15.83 -41.57 -12.54
CA THR A 193 17.23 -41.78 -12.96
C THR A 193 17.42 -41.95 -14.48
N ALA A 194 18.48 -41.25 -14.96
CA ALA A 194 19.39 -41.46 -16.11
C ALA A 194 18.97 -41.31 -17.59
N THR A 195 19.43 -40.19 -18.15
CA THR A 195 20.40 -40.04 -19.24
C THR A 195 20.89 -41.28 -20.00
N LEU A 196 20.74 -41.29 -21.34
CA LEU A 196 21.78 -41.70 -22.30
C LEU A 196 21.61 -40.95 -23.66
N THR A 197 22.70 -40.32 -24.11
CA THR A 197 23.06 -40.02 -25.52
C THR A 197 24.27 -40.91 -25.84
N PRO A 198 24.78 -41.09 -27.09
CA PRO A 198 24.31 -40.75 -28.44
C PRO A 198 24.37 -41.99 -29.40
N THR A 199 24.11 -41.84 -30.71
CA THR A 199 24.88 -42.45 -31.83
C THR A 199 24.34 -41.97 -33.18
N GLU A 200 25.15 -41.21 -33.91
CA GLU A 200 25.05 -40.97 -35.35
C GLU A 200 25.49 -42.23 -36.13
N THR A 201 24.81 -42.59 -37.21
CA THR A 201 25.42 -43.42 -38.28
C THR A 201 24.86 -43.00 -39.63
N PHE A 202 25.73 -42.46 -40.48
CA PHE A 202 25.47 -42.16 -41.89
C PHE A 202 25.53 -43.44 -42.72
N THR A 203 24.64 -43.55 -43.72
CA THR A 203 24.93 -44.33 -44.94
C THR A 203 24.34 -43.61 -46.16
N PRO A 204 25.13 -43.33 -47.21
CA PRO A 204 24.66 -42.71 -48.45
C PRO A 204 24.26 -43.78 -49.48
N THR A 205 23.19 -43.53 -50.23
CA THR A 205 22.95 -44.21 -51.50
C THR A 205 22.66 -43.17 -52.57
N ALA A 206 23.59 -43.04 -53.51
CA ALA A 206 23.39 -42.31 -54.75
C ALA A 206 22.71 -43.24 -55.76
N THR A 207 21.63 -42.79 -56.39
CA THR A 207 21.16 -43.32 -57.66
C THR A 207 20.72 -42.16 -58.54
N ASN A 208 21.39 -42.00 -59.68
CA ASN A 208 20.97 -41.14 -60.78
C ASN A 208 19.70 -41.72 -61.41
N ASP A 209 18.64 -40.93 -61.61
CA ASP A 209 17.87 -41.00 -62.86
C ASP A 209 16.88 -39.83 -63.04
N TYR A 210 16.56 -39.58 -64.30
CA TYR A 210 15.92 -38.42 -64.91
C TYR A 210 14.49 -38.06 -64.42
N THR A 211 14.17 -36.76 -64.57
CA THR A 211 12.86 -36.07 -64.82
C THR A 211 11.59 -36.91 -65.10
N PRO A 212 10.34 -36.36 -65.01
CA PRO A 212 9.82 -35.14 -64.34
C PRO A 212 8.45 -35.35 -63.60
N THR A 213 8.04 -34.33 -62.83
CA THR A 213 6.66 -33.92 -62.45
C THR A 213 5.63 -34.98 -61.98
N PRO A 214 5.21 -34.94 -60.70
CA PRO A 214 3.91 -35.46 -60.29
C PRO A 214 2.86 -34.37 -60.03
N THR A 215 1.76 -34.58 -60.74
CA THR A 215 0.40 -34.08 -60.66
C THR A 215 -0.16 -34.03 -59.23
N PHE A 216 -0.88 -32.95 -58.90
CA PHE A 216 -1.69 -32.86 -57.68
C PHE A 216 -2.83 -33.89 -57.70
N SER A 217 -3.01 -34.61 -56.60
CA SER A 217 -4.23 -35.37 -56.29
C SER A 217 -4.56 -35.23 -54.80
N PRO A 218 -5.81 -34.94 -54.41
CA PRO A 218 -6.18 -34.71 -53.02
C PRO A 218 -6.27 -36.02 -52.25
N THR A 219 -5.59 -36.12 -51.11
CA THR A 219 -5.72 -37.27 -50.20
C THR A 219 -6.59 -36.88 -49.01
N LEU A 220 -7.73 -37.55 -48.88
CA LEU A 220 -8.61 -37.49 -47.71
C LEU A 220 -7.88 -38.08 -46.50
N THR A 221 -7.67 -37.30 -45.45
CA THR A 221 -7.16 -37.79 -44.16
C THR A 221 -8.34 -38.03 -43.21
N PHE A 222 -8.67 -39.29 -42.99
CA PHE A 222 -9.52 -39.72 -41.88
C PHE A 222 -8.75 -39.50 -40.56
N THR A 223 -9.29 -38.68 -39.67
CA THR A 223 -8.82 -38.58 -38.29
C THR A 223 -9.73 -39.45 -37.42
N PRO A 224 -9.24 -40.46 -36.69
CA PRO A 224 -10.07 -41.21 -35.75
C PRO A 224 -10.37 -40.34 -34.52
N THR A 225 -11.63 -39.99 -34.33
CA THR A 225 -12.12 -39.35 -33.10
C THR A 225 -12.31 -40.42 -32.03
N LEU A 226 -11.43 -40.46 -31.03
CA LEU A 226 -11.73 -41.16 -29.78
C LEU A 226 -12.68 -40.29 -28.96
N THR A 227 -13.95 -40.71 -28.89
CA THR A 227 -14.97 -40.11 -28.04
C THR A 227 -14.74 -40.56 -26.60
N PHE A 228 -14.25 -39.68 -25.74
CA PHE A 228 -14.38 -39.83 -24.29
C PHE A 228 -15.64 -39.08 -23.84
N THR A 229 -16.61 -39.83 -23.35
CA THR A 229 -17.81 -39.31 -22.68
C THR A 229 -17.39 -38.53 -21.44
N PRO A 230 -17.69 -37.23 -21.30
CA PRO A 230 -17.45 -36.52 -20.05
C PRO A 230 -18.41 -37.07 -18.98
N THR A 231 -17.83 -37.64 -17.92
CA THR A 231 -18.54 -37.92 -16.67
C THR A 231 -18.98 -36.59 -16.05
N ASP A 232 -20.25 -36.50 -15.68
CA ASP A 232 -20.86 -35.35 -15.01
C ASP A 232 -20.01 -34.90 -13.82
N THR A 233 -19.29 -33.80 -14.02
CA THR A 233 -18.67 -33.04 -12.94
C THR A 233 -19.71 -32.04 -12.46
N ALA A 234 -20.09 -32.12 -11.19
CA ALA A 234 -21.04 -31.21 -10.58
C ALA A 234 -20.63 -29.74 -10.80
N THR A 235 -21.47 -29.02 -11.52
CA THR A 235 -21.37 -27.59 -11.79
C THR A 235 -21.36 -26.80 -10.47
N PRO A 236 -20.30 -26.04 -10.13
CA PRO A 236 -20.42 -25.01 -9.11
C PRO A 236 -21.38 -23.94 -9.64
N THR A 237 -22.42 -23.68 -8.86
CA THR A 237 -23.47 -22.69 -9.15
C THR A 237 -22.83 -21.33 -9.43
N GLY A 238 -23.17 -20.72 -10.58
CA GLY A 238 -22.65 -19.42 -10.98
C GLY A 238 -22.94 -18.36 -9.93
N ILE A 239 -21.89 -17.83 -9.32
CA ILE A 239 -21.98 -16.60 -8.54
C ILE A 239 -21.97 -15.48 -9.58
N SER A 240 -23.09 -14.74 -9.65
CA SER A 240 -23.21 -13.51 -10.43
C SER A 240 -22.01 -12.62 -10.13
N THR A 241 -21.15 -12.38 -11.12
CA THR A 241 -20.10 -11.36 -11.04
C THR A 241 -20.80 -10.01 -10.94
N ASP A 242 -20.94 -9.53 -9.71
CA ASP A 242 -21.43 -8.19 -9.45
C ASP A 242 -20.46 -7.22 -10.14
N THR A 243 -21.00 -6.49 -11.10
CA THR A 243 -20.27 -5.38 -11.72
C THR A 243 -19.98 -4.41 -10.58
N PRO A 244 -18.73 -3.93 -10.37
CA PRO A 244 -18.47 -2.98 -9.30
C PRO A 244 -19.27 -1.71 -9.59
N VAL A 245 -20.42 -1.59 -8.92
CA VAL A 245 -21.11 -0.33 -8.71
C VAL A 245 -20.06 0.62 -8.14
N PRO A 246 -19.90 1.85 -8.66
CA PRO A 246 -18.99 2.81 -8.05
C PRO A 246 -19.38 2.92 -6.58
N THR A 247 -18.54 2.38 -5.70
CA THR A 247 -18.72 2.52 -4.26
C THR A 247 -18.74 4.02 -4.02
N ALA A 248 -19.87 4.54 -3.54
CA ALA A 248 -19.99 5.94 -3.17
C ALA A 248 -18.74 6.30 -2.35
N THR A 249 -17.93 7.20 -2.89
CA THR A 249 -16.74 7.68 -2.20
C THR A 249 -17.22 8.19 -0.86
N ALA A 250 -16.80 7.55 0.24
CA ALA A 250 -17.25 7.90 1.59
C ALA A 250 -17.11 9.42 1.76
N THR A 251 -18.26 10.08 1.90
CA THR A 251 -18.35 11.54 2.08
C THR A 251 -17.34 11.93 3.15
N ALA A 252 -16.44 12.86 2.82
CA ALA A 252 -15.43 13.29 3.76
C ALA A 252 -16.11 13.80 5.04
N VAL A 253 -15.72 13.25 6.18
CA VAL A 253 -16.27 13.60 7.48
C VAL A 253 -15.56 14.85 7.97
N ASN A 254 -16.32 15.88 8.38
CA ASN A 254 -15.75 17.10 8.94
C ASN A 254 -15.38 16.90 10.41
N CYS A 255 -14.17 16.41 10.67
CA CYS A 255 -13.72 16.13 12.04
C CYS A 255 -13.54 17.36 12.94
N TYR A 256 -13.59 18.59 12.40
CA TYR A 256 -13.63 19.81 13.22
C TYR A 256 -14.94 19.97 14.02
N MET A 257 -15.95 19.13 13.76
CA MET A 257 -17.19 19.09 14.54
C MET A 257 -17.12 18.15 15.76
N VAL A 258 -15.94 17.61 16.08
CA VAL A 258 -15.69 16.88 17.33
C VAL A 258 -15.22 17.87 18.38
N MET A 259 -15.93 17.99 19.48
CA MET A 259 -15.57 18.87 20.59
C MET A 259 -15.35 18.05 21.86
N HIS A 260 -14.67 18.63 22.85
CA HIS A 260 -14.53 18.03 24.17
C HIS A 260 -14.84 19.06 25.26
N GLY A 261 -15.23 18.58 26.44
CA GLY A 261 -15.34 19.43 27.63
C GLY A 261 -14.04 19.43 28.44
N ALA A 262 -14.11 20.05 29.62
CA ALA A 262 -12.99 20.06 30.56
C ALA A 262 -12.70 18.65 31.09
N ILE A 263 -11.43 18.39 31.38
CA ILE A 263 -11.02 17.23 32.16
C ILE A 263 -11.51 17.46 33.60
N THR A 264 -12.20 16.45 34.13
CA THR A 264 -12.73 16.45 35.50
C THR A 264 -12.31 15.17 36.20
N THR A 265 -12.36 15.18 37.53
CA THR A 265 -12.05 14.02 38.35
C THR A 265 -13.28 13.58 39.13
N GLN A 266 -13.43 12.27 39.28
CA GLN A 266 -14.46 11.67 40.12
C GLN A 266 -13.90 10.40 40.76
N ASP A 267 -13.80 10.40 42.09
CA ASP A 267 -13.30 9.28 42.89
C ASP A 267 -11.89 8.83 42.48
N ASN A 268 -11.79 7.73 41.72
CA ASN A 268 -10.55 7.19 41.18
C ASN A 268 -10.44 7.36 39.66
N THR A 269 -11.21 8.28 39.08
CA THR A 269 -11.29 8.46 37.63
C THR A 269 -10.94 9.87 37.19
N MET A 270 -10.28 9.96 36.05
CA MET A 270 -10.20 11.18 35.24
C MET A 270 -11.11 11.01 34.03
N LEU A 271 -11.98 11.99 33.80
CA LEU A 271 -13.03 11.94 32.79
C LEU A 271 -12.93 13.16 31.88
N MET A 272 -13.10 12.93 30.58
CA MET A 272 -13.29 14.00 29.60
C MET A 272 -14.53 13.69 28.74
N PRO A 273 -15.55 14.56 28.71
CA PRO A 273 -16.68 14.39 27.81
C PRO A 273 -16.26 14.78 26.39
N ILE A 274 -16.73 14.03 25.40
CA ILE A 274 -16.44 14.21 23.96
C ILE A 274 -17.77 14.23 23.21
N GLN A 275 -18.02 15.32 22.48
CA GLN A 275 -19.19 15.48 21.62
C GLN A 275 -18.79 15.23 20.17
N ASN A 276 -19.31 14.17 19.56
CA ASN A 276 -19.15 13.89 18.13
C ASN A 276 -20.38 14.38 17.35
N ASN A 277 -20.28 15.58 16.74
CA ASN A 277 -21.34 16.16 15.90
C ASN A 277 -21.09 15.95 14.39
N THR A 278 -20.23 15.01 14.02
CA THR A 278 -19.87 14.79 12.60
C THR A 278 -20.94 14.07 11.78
N GLY A 279 -21.97 13.52 12.44
CA GLY A 279 -23.02 12.72 11.80
C GLY A 279 -22.60 11.28 11.45
N ALA A 280 -21.36 10.88 11.74
CA ALA A 280 -20.86 9.53 11.55
C ALA A 280 -20.04 9.04 12.77
N ALA A 281 -19.99 7.72 12.97
CA ALA A 281 -19.09 7.13 13.96
C ALA A 281 -17.64 7.26 13.50
N LEU A 282 -16.74 7.65 14.41
CA LEU A 282 -15.34 7.88 14.10
C LEU A 282 -14.48 6.70 14.56
N THR A 283 -13.70 6.11 13.68
CA THR A 283 -12.76 5.03 14.01
C THR A 283 -11.53 5.60 14.66
N VAL A 284 -11.25 5.22 15.91
CA VAL A 284 -10.12 5.72 16.69
C VAL A 284 -8.85 4.98 16.29
N THR A 285 -7.77 5.71 15.98
CA THR A 285 -6.46 5.13 15.63
C THR A 285 -5.44 5.30 16.74
N GLN A 286 -5.56 6.35 17.53
CA GLN A 286 -4.63 6.61 18.62
C GLN A 286 -5.32 7.33 19.76
N ILE A 287 -4.97 6.96 20.99
CA ILE A 287 -5.26 7.71 22.21
C ILE A 287 -3.96 7.92 22.95
N PHE A 288 -3.68 9.16 23.33
CA PHE A 288 -2.59 9.50 24.24
C PHE A 288 -3.20 10.13 25.49
N VAL A 289 -2.72 9.72 26.65
CA VAL A 289 -3.07 10.31 27.94
C VAL A 289 -1.82 10.62 28.74
N GLN A 290 -1.82 11.79 29.37
CA GLN A 290 -0.87 12.24 30.37
C GLN A 290 -1.64 12.58 31.66
N TRP A 291 -1.12 12.17 32.82
CA TRP A 291 -1.74 12.41 34.12
C TRP A 291 -0.71 12.76 35.20
N ASN A 292 -1.18 13.42 36.27
CA ASN A 292 -0.41 13.74 37.48
C ASN A 292 -0.14 12.45 38.27
N HIS A 293 0.88 11.73 37.84
CA HIS A 293 1.20 10.42 38.34
C HIS A 293 1.71 10.43 39.79
N ASP A 294 2.46 11.46 40.17
CA ASP A 294 3.18 11.57 41.43
C ASP A 294 2.36 12.23 42.55
N ARG A 295 1.38 13.05 42.19
CA ARG A 295 0.55 13.81 43.15
C ARG A 295 -0.94 13.81 42.83
N GLY A 296 -1.40 12.92 41.96
CA GLY A 296 -2.80 12.87 41.53
C GLY A 296 -3.79 12.50 42.63
N ASN A 297 -3.33 11.96 43.76
CA ASN A 297 -4.15 11.59 44.92
C ASN A 297 -3.91 12.48 46.15
N GLN A 298 -4.97 12.97 46.80
CA GLN A 298 -4.92 13.65 48.09
C GLN A 298 -5.96 13.12 49.10
N PRO A 299 -5.61 13.01 50.40
CA PRO A 299 -4.25 13.06 50.95
C PRO A 299 -3.40 11.89 50.41
N PRO A 300 -2.08 12.08 50.24
CA PRO A 300 -1.23 11.07 49.59
C PRO A 300 -1.16 9.80 50.45
N GLY A 301 -1.63 8.68 49.89
CA GLY A 301 -1.43 7.34 50.43
C GLY A 301 -0.15 6.72 49.85
N ASP A 302 -0.20 6.42 48.55
CA ASP A 302 0.93 6.09 47.70
C ASP A 302 1.07 7.21 46.64
N TRP A 303 2.28 7.72 46.42
CA TRP A 303 2.52 8.76 45.41
C TRP A 303 2.46 8.20 43.98
N ASP A 304 2.43 6.88 43.79
CA ASP A 304 2.57 6.22 42.49
C ASP A 304 1.21 5.94 41.81
N VAL A 305 0.48 6.96 41.34
CA VAL A 305 -0.85 6.80 40.69
C VAL A 305 -0.76 6.04 39.36
N ARG A 306 -1.05 4.74 39.36
CA ARG A 306 -1.10 3.89 38.16
C ARG A 306 -2.48 3.83 37.51
N LEU A 307 -2.50 3.83 36.18
CA LEU A 307 -3.70 3.69 35.35
C LEU A 307 -4.06 2.21 35.17
N ARG A 308 -5.34 1.86 35.38
CA ARG A 308 -5.86 0.48 35.37
C ARG A 308 -6.75 0.17 34.19
N SER A 309 -7.55 1.12 33.74
CA SER A 309 -8.40 0.94 32.56
C SER A 309 -8.69 2.25 31.84
N ILE A 310 -8.99 2.13 30.55
CA ILE A 310 -9.53 3.20 29.73
C ILE A 310 -10.85 2.70 29.15
N THR A 311 -11.90 3.49 29.33
CA THR A 311 -13.23 3.25 28.78
C THR A 311 -13.57 4.39 27.83
N LEU A 312 -14.08 4.05 26.63
CA LEU A 312 -14.54 5.01 25.63
C LEU A 312 -15.97 4.67 25.23
N ALA A 313 -16.86 5.65 25.31
CA ALA A 313 -18.28 5.49 24.92
C ALA A 313 -18.99 4.30 25.61
N GLY A 314 -18.53 3.91 26.80
CA GLY A 314 -19.05 2.78 27.58
C GLY A 314 -18.28 1.47 27.43
N ASP A 315 -17.44 1.34 26.40
CA ASP A 315 -16.64 0.13 26.15
C ASP A 315 -15.25 0.23 26.78
N VAL A 316 -14.81 -0.83 27.44
CA VAL A 316 -13.43 -0.93 27.96
C VAL A 316 -12.49 -1.22 26.80
N ILE A 317 -11.67 -0.23 26.44
CA ILE A 317 -10.76 -0.31 25.29
C ILE A 317 -9.34 -0.71 25.68
N TRP A 318 -9.02 -0.62 26.97
CA TRP A 318 -7.72 -1.02 27.51
C TRP A 318 -7.83 -1.34 29.00
N THR A 319 -7.08 -2.34 29.43
CA THR A 319 -6.84 -2.67 30.84
C THR A 319 -5.36 -2.96 31.04
N GLY A 320 -4.83 -2.67 32.23
CA GLY A 320 -3.44 -2.93 32.53
C GLY A 320 -2.98 -2.36 33.86
N ASP A 321 -1.67 -2.12 33.96
CA ASP A 321 -1.02 -1.47 35.09
C ASP A 321 0.07 -0.54 34.56
N ALA A 322 -0.34 0.63 34.08
CA ALA A 322 0.59 1.57 33.45
C ALA A 322 1.18 2.52 34.52
N PRO A 323 2.51 2.55 34.73
CA PRO A 323 3.15 3.62 35.46
C PRO A 323 3.07 4.92 34.62
N GLY A 324 2.94 6.06 35.29
CA GLY A 324 2.84 7.34 34.61
C GLY A 324 4.21 7.90 34.18
N PRO A 325 4.23 9.13 33.63
CA PRO A 325 3.11 10.06 33.54
C PRO A 325 2.25 9.90 32.28
N THR A 326 2.62 9.03 31.32
CA THR A 326 1.95 8.96 30.01
C THR A 326 1.69 7.54 29.53
N LEU A 327 0.63 7.36 28.74
CA LEU A 327 0.32 6.14 28.00
C LEU A 327 -0.19 6.49 26.59
N THR A 328 0.35 5.80 25.58
CA THR A 328 -0.13 5.88 24.19
C THR A 328 -0.67 4.53 23.75
N LEU A 329 -1.92 4.51 23.28
CA LEU A 329 -2.55 3.36 22.64
C LEU A 329 -2.65 3.64 21.14
N ALA A 330 -2.12 2.72 20.34
CA ALA A 330 -2.27 2.74 18.89
C ALA A 330 -3.13 1.55 18.45
N PHE A 331 -4.16 1.83 17.68
CA PHE A 331 -5.12 0.85 17.17
C PHE A 331 -4.97 0.76 15.65
N VAL A 332 -4.96 -0.47 15.14
CA VAL A 332 -5.01 -0.71 13.69
C VAL A 332 -6.41 -0.36 13.16
N PRO A 333 -6.53 0.27 11.98
CA PRO A 333 -7.81 0.48 11.32
C PRO A 333 -8.54 -0.88 11.14
N GLY A 334 -9.71 -1.01 11.77
CA GLY A 334 -10.46 -2.29 11.82
C GLY A 334 -10.52 -2.96 13.19
N ALA A 335 -9.83 -2.43 14.21
CA ALA A 335 -9.89 -2.92 15.60
C ALA A 335 -11.28 -2.77 16.28
N GLY A 336 -12.26 -2.14 15.62
CA GLY A 336 -13.62 -1.96 16.14
C GLY A 336 -13.79 -0.83 17.15
N ILE A 337 -12.70 -0.14 17.54
CA ILE A 337 -12.78 1.01 18.46
C ILE A 337 -13.35 2.21 17.72
N THR A 338 -14.56 2.61 18.09
CA THR A 338 -15.26 3.74 17.47
C THR A 338 -15.75 4.72 18.52
N LEU A 339 -15.83 5.99 18.13
CA LEU A 339 -16.50 7.06 18.84
C LEU A 339 -17.87 7.30 18.17
N PRO A 340 -18.98 6.83 18.78
CA PRO A 340 -20.32 7.05 18.27
C PRO A 340 -20.66 8.53 18.13
N THR A 341 -21.69 8.86 17.34
CA THR A 341 -22.24 10.22 17.28
C THR A 341 -22.92 10.60 18.59
N GLY A 342 -22.87 11.88 18.96
CA GLY A 342 -23.48 12.39 20.19
C GLY A 342 -22.47 12.57 21.33
N LEU A 343 -22.99 12.66 22.55
CA LEU A 343 -22.19 12.85 23.76
C LEU A 343 -21.65 11.52 24.25
N ASN A 344 -20.33 11.44 24.38
CA ASN A 344 -19.61 10.28 24.87
C ASN A 344 -18.66 10.70 25.99
N ASN A 345 -18.19 9.75 26.78
CA ASN A 345 -17.14 9.98 27.76
C ASN A 345 -15.93 9.11 27.43
N ILE A 346 -14.74 9.67 27.58
CA ILE A 346 -13.52 8.90 27.80
C ILE A 346 -13.20 8.95 29.29
N ILE A 347 -13.03 7.78 29.90
CA ILE A 347 -12.84 7.60 31.33
C ILE A 347 -11.55 6.83 31.56
N PHE A 348 -10.68 7.38 32.39
CA PHE A 348 -9.42 6.81 32.82
C PHE A 348 -9.56 6.41 34.28
N THR A 349 -9.48 5.12 34.58
CA THR A 349 -9.65 4.61 35.95
C THR A 349 -8.30 4.26 36.55
N PHE A 350 -8.00 4.83 37.70
CA PHE A 350 -6.77 4.61 38.44
C PHE A 350 -6.97 3.57 39.55
N HIS A 351 -5.85 3.01 40.00
CA HIS A 351 -5.85 2.00 41.07
C HIS A 351 -6.21 2.57 42.46
N GLN A 352 -6.18 3.89 42.61
CA GLN A 352 -6.48 4.63 43.84
C GLN A 352 -7.19 5.96 43.51
N SER A 353 -7.56 6.74 44.51
CA SER A 353 -8.20 8.05 44.30
C SER A 353 -7.38 8.92 43.36
N TYR A 354 -8.06 9.72 42.55
CA TYR A 354 -7.45 10.67 41.64
C TYR A 354 -8.29 11.95 41.66
N ASP A 355 -7.88 12.91 42.47
CA ASP A 355 -8.65 14.10 42.84
C ASP A 355 -7.84 15.40 42.77
N ASN A 356 -6.55 15.32 42.44
CA ASN A 356 -5.67 16.48 42.35
C ASN A 356 -5.11 16.67 40.93
N LEU A 357 -5.76 17.56 40.17
CA LEU A 357 -5.27 18.02 38.88
C LEU A 357 -4.22 19.12 39.05
N ASP A 358 -3.09 19.02 38.35
CA ASP A 358 -2.02 20.02 38.42
C ASP A 358 -1.82 20.82 37.12
N GLY A 359 -2.64 20.54 36.10
CA GLY A 359 -2.60 21.19 34.80
C GLY A 359 -1.63 20.51 33.82
N THR A 360 -0.97 19.43 34.21
CA THR A 360 -0.18 18.59 33.30
C THR A 360 -1.04 17.58 32.53
N GLU A 361 -2.30 17.41 32.91
CA GLU A 361 -3.20 16.45 32.31
C GLU A 361 -3.50 16.77 30.85
N ARG A 362 -3.31 15.77 29.99
CA ARG A 362 -3.56 15.92 28.56
C ARG A 362 -4.14 14.66 27.97
N VAL A 363 -5.19 14.79 27.18
CA VAL A 363 -5.78 13.69 26.42
C VAL A 363 -5.79 14.09 24.95
N THR A 364 -5.25 13.24 24.08
CA THR A 364 -5.37 13.42 22.63
C THR A 364 -5.90 12.18 21.93
N MET A 365 -6.64 12.38 20.83
CA MET A 365 -7.26 11.30 20.05
C MET A 365 -7.14 11.57 18.55
N GLN A 366 -6.83 10.53 17.79
CA GLN A 366 -6.76 10.56 16.32
C GLN A 366 -7.76 9.59 15.69
N PHE A 367 -8.21 9.90 14.47
CA PHE A 367 -9.25 9.16 13.77
C PHE A 367 -8.85 8.76 12.35
N ALA A 368 -9.28 7.58 11.90
CA ALA A 368 -8.99 7.05 10.55
C ALA A 368 -9.98 7.50 9.47
N ASN A 369 -11.10 8.14 9.83
CA ASN A 369 -12.15 8.47 8.86
C ASN A 369 -11.61 9.41 7.76
N ASN A 370 -12.09 9.21 6.53
CA ASN A 370 -11.77 10.09 5.41
C ASN A 370 -12.18 11.54 5.77
N GLY A 371 -11.25 12.49 5.68
CA GLY A 371 -11.44 13.88 6.16
C GLY A 371 -10.83 14.18 7.54
N CYS A 372 -10.39 13.17 8.29
CA CYS A 372 -9.87 13.32 9.66
C CYS A 372 -8.35 13.14 9.80
N ALA A 373 -7.64 12.87 8.69
CA ALA A 373 -6.21 12.51 8.72
C ALA A 373 -5.29 13.57 9.33
N ASN A 374 -5.69 14.85 9.30
CA ASN A 374 -4.93 15.97 9.89
C ASN A 374 -5.59 16.53 11.16
N TYR A 375 -6.64 15.89 11.66
CA TYR A 375 -7.35 16.33 12.86
C TYR A 375 -6.89 15.52 14.07
N THR A 376 -6.51 16.21 15.14
CA THR A 376 -6.26 15.62 16.46
C THR A 376 -7.15 16.34 17.45
N LEU A 377 -8.01 15.59 18.15
CA LEU A 377 -8.71 16.11 19.32
C LEU A 377 -7.67 16.24 20.43
N ASP A 378 -7.49 17.43 21.01
CA ASP A 378 -6.47 17.70 22.01
C ASP A 378 -7.06 18.52 23.15
N SER A 379 -7.02 17.99 24.38
CA SER A 379 -7.65 18.61 25.54
C SER A 379 -7.07 19.97 25.92
N TRP A 380 -5.84 20.30 25.50
CA TRP A 380 -5.22 21.61 25.74
C TRP A 380 -5.64 22.68 24.72
N VAL A 381 -6.17 22.25 23.58
CA VAL A 381 -6.65 23.17 22.54
C VAL A 381 -8.14 23.35 22.74
N VAL A 382 -8.54 24.49 23.30
CA VAL A 382 -9.97 24.81 23.46
C VAL A 382 -10.61 24.87 22.08
N THR A 383 -11.39 23.84 21.75
CA THR A 383 -12.26 23.87 20.57
C THR A 383 -13.41 24.85 20.85
N PRO A 384 -13.65 25.87 20.00
CA PRO A 384 -14.74 26.80 20.23
C PRO A 384 -16.07 26.03 20.21
N VAL A 385 -16.77 26.05 21.35
CA VAL A 385 -18.15 25.60 21.44
C VAL A 385 -19.00 26.57 20.59
N PRO A 386 -19.86 26.10 19.68
CA PRO A 386 -20.79 26.96 18.97
C PRO A 386 -21.81 27.61 19.92
#